data_AF-A0A969M9P8-F1
#
_entry.id   AF-A0A969M9P8-F1
#
_cell.length_a   1.000
_cell.length_b   1.000
_cell.length_c   1.000
_cell.angle_alpha   90.00
_cell.angle_beta   90.00
_cell.angle_gamma   90.00
#
_symmetry.space_group_name_H-M   'P 1'
#
loop_
_entity.id
_entity.type
_entity.pdbx_description
1 polymer ?
#
loop_
_entity_poly.entity_id
_entity_poly.type
_entity_poly.pdbx_seq_one_letter_code
_entity_poly.pdbx_strand_id
1 'polypeptide(L)' 'MILRGFDGQNVVLPRADIAALAPAGMSLMPEGLTAGLYDQQVRDLFAYLRSSQPLNE' A
#
# COMPACT_ATOMS: atom_id res chain seq x y z
N MET A 1 11.07 -12.71 0.13
CA MET A 1 9.84 -11.99 -0.26
C MET A 1 9.44 -11.11 0.91
N ILE A 2 8.91 -9.91 0.67
CA ILE A 2 8.42 -9.02 1.74
C ILE A 2 6.90 -9.05 1.69
N LEU A 3 6.28 -9.47 2.79
CA LEU A 3 4.85 -9.35 3.01
C LEU A 3 4.61 -8.12 3.88
N ARG A 4 3.74 -7.21 3.44
CA ARG A 4 3.30 -6.09 4.27
C ARG A 4 1.96 -6.44 4.90
N GLY A 5 1.92 -6.47 6.22
CA GLY A 5 0.71 -6.69 7.01
C GLY A 5 -0.24 -5.49 6.96
N PHE A 6 -1.48 -5.69 7.39
CA PHE A 6 -2.51 -4.65 7.48
C PHE A 6 -2.15 -3.55 8.51
N ASP A 7 -1.28 -3.87 9.46
CA ASP A 7 -0.68 -2.99 10.45
C ASP A 7 0.56 -2.24 9.91
N GLY A 8 0.89 -2.41 8.62
CA GLY A 8 2.03 -1.78 7.96
C GLY A 8 3.38 -2.45 8.26
N GLN A 9 3.40 -3.52 9.05
CA GLN A 9 4.63 -4.22 9.39
C GLN A 9 5.14 -5.04 8.20
N ASN A 10 6.46 -5.00 7.99
CA ASN A 10 7.10 -5.80 6.95
C ASN A 10 7.56 -7.13 7.57
N VAL A 11 7.09 -8.24 7.00
CA VAL A 11 7.55 -9.59 7.34
C VAL A 11 8.38 -10.11 6.18
N VAL A 12 9.62 -10.50 6.47
CA VAL A 12 10.51 -11.10 5.47
C VAL A 12 10.29 -12.61 5.49
N LEU A 13 9.77 -13.16 4.40
CA LEU A 13 9.57 -14.59 4.22
C LEU A 13 10.58 -15.15 3.20
N PRO A 14 11.37 -16.19 3.58
CA PRO A 14 12.17 -16.96 2.63
C PRO A 14 11.29 -17.61 1.57
N ARG A 15 11.76 -17.68 0.32
CA ARG A 15 10.96 -18.25 -0.78
C ARG A 15 10.68 -19.75 -0.61
N ALA A 16 11.59 -20.45 0.05
CA ALA A 16 11.50 -21.88 0.35
C ALA A 16 10.36 -22.20 1.33
N ASP A 17 9.98 -21.25 2.18
CA ASP A 17 8.93 -21.43 3.19
C ASP A 17 7.52 -21.14 2.64
N ILE A 18 7.41 -20.74 1.37
CA ILE A 18 6.13 -20.44 0.73
C ILE A 18 5.52 -21.71 0.15
N ALA A 19 4.51 -22.24 0.84
CA ALA A 19 3.78 -23.43 0.41
C ALA A 19 2.99 -23.21 -0.90
N ALA A 20 2.32 -22.07 -1.06
CA ALA A 20 1.56 -21.72 -2.25
C ALA A 20 1.45 -20.20 -2.43
N LEU A 21 1.30 -19.77 -3.68
CA LEU A 21 0.96 -18.39 -4.05
C LEU A 21 -0.35 -18.42 -4.82
N ALA A 22 -1.36 -17.72 -4.31
CA ALA A 22 -2.66 -17.58 -4.95
C ALA A 22 -3.05 -16.11 -5.04
N PRO A 23 -3.81 -15.70 -6.06
CA PRO A 23 -4.35 -14.35 -6.13
C PRO A 23 -5.35 -14.12 -4.98
N ALA A 24 -5.27 -12.95 -4.33
CA ALA A 24 -6.10 -12.63 -3.17
C ALA A 24 -7.60 -12.47 -3.48
N GLY A 25 -7.98 -12.32 -4.76
CA GLY A 25 -9.37 -12.20 -5.20
C GLY A 25 -10.08 -10.90 -4.80
N MET A 26 -9.47 -10.07 -3.95
CA MET A 26 -10.02 -8.79 -3.49
C MET A 26 -8.92 -7.72 -3.44
N SER A 27 -9.32 -6.45 -3.58
CA SER A 27 -8.42 -5.31 -3.52
C SER A 27 -8.00 -5.03 -2.08
N LEU A 28 -6.70 -4.94 -1.83
CA LEU A 28 -6.18 -4.45 -0.55
C LEU A 28 -6.43 -2.95 -0.33
N MET A 29 -6.81 -2.22 -1.38
CA MET A 29 -7.33 -0.86 -1.28
C MET A 29 -8.85 -0.96 -1.05
N PRO A 30 -9.34 -0.68 0.17
CA PRO A 30 -10.78 -0.63 0.41
C PRO A 30 -11.44 0.47 -0.41
N GLU A 31 -12.71 0.26 -0.70
CA GLU A 31 -13.56 1.26 -1.36
C GLU A 31 -13.91 2.41 -0.40
N GLY A 32 -14.26 3.57 -0.96
CA GLY A 32 -14.67 4.74 -0.18
C GLY A 32 -13.55 5.53 0.49
N LEU A 33 -12.28 5.14 0.35
CA LEU A 33 -11.12 5.88 0.90
C LEU A 33 -11.09 7.36 0.47
N THR A 34 -11.56 7.65 -0.75
CA THR A 34 -11.60 9.01 -1.31
C THR A 34 -12.99 9.64 -1.30
N ALA A 35 -14.02 8.95 -0.78
CA ALA A 35 -15.41 9.40 -0.91
C ALA A 35 -15.71 10.72 -0.16
N GLY A 36 -14.92 11.05 0.86
CA GLY A 36 -15.03 12.31 1.60
C GLY A 36 -14.12 13.44 1.09
N LEU A 37 -13.35 13.22 0.02
CA LEU A 37 -12.39 14.18 -0.51
C LEU A 37 -12.92 14.81 -1.80
N TYR A 38 -12.74 16.13 -1.96
CA TYR A 38 -12.95 16.78 -3.26
C TYR A 38 -11.72 16.62 -4.16
N ASP A 39 -11.89 16.79 -5.48
CA ASP A 39 -10.85 16.45 -6.48
C ASP A 39 -9.47 17.06 -6.20
N GLN A 40 -9.42 18.26 -5.64
CA GLN A 40 -8.16 18.90 -5.26
C GLN A 40 -7.46 18.18 -4.10
N GLN A 41 -8.19 17.78 -3.06
CA GLN A 41 -7.64 17.01 -1.94
C GLN A 41 -7.11 15.64 -2.36
N VAL A 42 -7.80 14.99 -3.30
CA VAL A 42 -7.33 13.72 -3.85
C VAL A 42 -5.98 13.92 -4.54
N ARG A 43 -5.84 14.96 -5.38
CA ARG A 43 -4.58 15.30 -6.04
C ARG A 43 -3.46 15.61 -5.04
N ASP A 44 -3.76 16.41 -4.02
CA ASP A 44 -2.78 16.80 -3.01
C ASP A 44 -2.33 15.60 -2.16
N LEU A 45 -3.24 14.68 -1.82
CA LEU A 45 -2.93 13.42 -1.12
C LEU A 45 -1.96 12.56 -1.94
N PHE A 46 -2.22 12.35 -3.23
CA PHE A 46 -1.32 11.57 -4.08
C PHE A 46 0.02 12.27 -4.32
N ALA A 47 0.04 13.60 -4.40
CA ALA A 47 1.28 14.37 -4.46
C ALA A 47 2.13 14.16 -3.19
N TYR A 48 1.51 14.21 -2.01
CA TYR A 48 2.16 13.95 -0.72
C TYR A 48 2.68 12.51 -0.62
N LEU A 49 1.86 11.51 -0.97
CA LEU A 49 2.26 10.09 -0.95
C LEU A 49 3.44 9.80 -1.90
N ARG A 50 3.45 10.42 -3.09
CA ARG A 50 4.56 10.29 -4.04
C ARG A 50 5.85 10.95 -3.53
N SER A 51 5.72 11.98 -2.69
CA SER A 51 6.85 12.71 -2.08
C SER A 51 7.52 11.94 -0.93
N SER A 52 7.06 10.74 -0.58
CA SER A 52 7.66 9.88 0.45
C SER A 52 8.93 9.13 -0.03
N GLN A 53 9.38 9.35 -1.27
CA GLN A 53 10.79 9.14 -1.61
C GLN A 53 11.57 10.38 -1.16
N PRO A 54 12.71 10.22 -0.47
CA PRO A 54 13.28 11.29 0.34
C PRO A 54 13.58 12.52 -0.52
N LEU A 55 12.82 13.58 -0.30
CA LEU A 55 13.29 14.93 -0.57
C LEU A 55 14.28 15.23 0.57
N ASN A 56 15.48 14.61 0.52
CA ASN A 56 16.58 15.05 1.35
C ASN A 56 16.89 16.49 0.91
N GLU A 57 16.80 17.42 1.85
CA GLU A 57 17.49 18.72 1.74
C GLU A 57 19.01 18.52 1.74
#